data_AF-A0A177F339-F1
#
_entry.id   AF-A0A177F339-F1
#
_cell.length_a   1.000
_cell.length_b   1.000
_cell.length_c   1.000
_cell.angle_alpha   90.00
_cell.angle_beta   90.00
_cell.angle_gamma   90.00
#
_symmetry.space_group_name_H-M   'P 1'
#
loop_
_entity.id
_entity.type
_entity.pdbx_description
1 polymer ?
#
loop_
_entity_poly.entity_id
_entity_poly.type
_entity_poly.pdbx_seq_one_letter_code
_entity_poly.pdbx_strand_id
1 'polypeptide(L)'
;MPKLLLAILLTPTAILQQVGPWLASDLDHIDLAKSQRSPSGCTGGMSSPYVSQAPPSPPESPSEATVEVYALSAGHFSLPERFFVHPASQTARRTVPSLSFLIVHQDQETGQTTRIVFDLGLRRDLNRYAPPIQKHVETRQPMTTLPDVTASLAAGGLTPDDIHYVIYSHVHWDHVGEPRDFPKSTFVVGSGANALLQGHGSLRGSHSFFESDLIPAERTIELSNPYEDIEEEAKKPSLDSHGPDFVQEWKAHGNLPRVLDIFHDGSLLIVDAPGHLPGHINLLARTSPTSSVYLAGDACHDRRIMRKERKIGEWLDEHGHICCIHADKKLAEQTIERIQHLESTGVEVIFAHDFEWEEDPANRSRFFGSS
;
A
#
# COMPACT_ATOMS: atom_id res chain seq x y z
N MET A 1 43.17 -26.85 38.28
CA MET A 1 44.05 -27.62 37.37
C MET A 1 43.20 -28.21 36.26
N PRO A 2 43.36 -27.75 35.01
CA PRO A 2 42.49 -28.10 33.89
C PRO A 2 42.99 -29.36 33.17
N LYS A 3 42.07 -30.21 32.71
CA LYS A 3 42.39 -31.29 31.77
C LYS A 3 42.13 -30.80 30.34
N LEU A 4 43.25 -30.57 29.66
CA LEU A 4 43.42 -30.42 28.22
C LEU A 4 43.01 -31.73 27.53
N LEU A 5 42.21 -31.69 26.46
CA LEU A 5 42.22 -32.75 25.46
C LEU A 5 42.32 -32.15 24.05
N LEU A 6 43.25 -32.75 23.32
CA LEU A 6 43.94 -32.30 22.13
C LEU A 6 43.15 -32.65 20.87
N ALA A 7 43.17 -31.74 19.90
CA ALA A 7 42.68 -31.94 18.54
C ALA A 7 43.49 -33.00 17.77
N ILE A 8 42.83 -33.78 16.92
CA ILE A 8 43.48 -34.58 15.86
C ILE A 8 42.85 -34.21 14.52
N LEU A 9 43.68 -33.57 13.69
CA LEU A 9 43.52 -33.34 12.26
C LEU A 9 43.84 -34.63 11.50
N LEU A 10 43.00 -35.02 10.54
CA LEU A 10 43.37 -35.95 9.47
C LEU A 10 42.67 -35.56 8.15
N THR A 11 43.45 -34.96 7.26
CA THR A 11 43.41 -35.15 5.78
C THR A 11 44.58 -36.11 5.44
N PRO A 12 44.75 -36.75 4.24
CA PRO A 12 44.45 -36.20 2.91
C PRO A 12 44.10 -37.16 1.74
N THR A 13 43.83 -36.53 0.57
CA THR A 13 44.14 -36.91 -0.83
C THR A 13 43.40 -38.05 -1.58
N ALA A 14 42.54 -37.61 -2.51
CA ALA A 14 42.60 -37.77 -3.98
C ALA A 14 42.93 -39.14 -4.64
N ILE A 15 42.00 -39.61 -5.49
CA ILE A 15 42.30 -40.27 -6.78
C ILE A 15 41.31 -39.78 -7.86
N LEU A 16 41.87 -39.56 -9.05
CA LEU A 16 41.36 -38.97 -10.29
C LEU A 16 40.80 -40.03 -11.27
N GLN A 17 40.19 -39.52 -12.36
CA GLN A 17 40.00 -40.13 -13.71
C GLN A 17 38.81 -41.10 -13.90
N GLN A 18 38.04 -41.08 -15.01
CA GLN A 18 37.90 -40.24 -16.21
C GLN A 18 36.69 -40.77 -17.03
N VAL A 19 36.45 -40.17 -18.21
CA VAL A 19 35.52 -40.51 -19.33
C VAL A 19 34.04 -40.11 -19.15
N GLY A 20 33.36 -39.39 -20.05
CA GLY A 20 33.59 -38.88 -21.40
C GLY A 20 32.22 -38.46 -22.01
N PRO A 21 32.14 -37.57 -23.02
CA PRO A 21 30.92 -36.79 -23.33
C PRO A 21 30.09 -37.37 -24.48
N TRP A 22 28.80 -36.98 -24.56
CA TRP A 22 27.95 -37.18 -25.73
C TRP A 22 27.36 -35.86 -26.25
N LEU A 23 27.24 -35.83 -27.58
CA LEU A 23 27.14 -34.71 -28.49
C LEU A 23 25.75 -34.06 -28.61
N ALA A 24 25.84 -32.78 -29.02
CA ALA A 24 24.94 -31.95 -29.80
C ALA A 24 24.02 -32.61 -30.84
N SER A 25 22.85 -31.97 -31.06
CA SER A 25 22.22 -31.51 -32.32
C SER A 25 20.72 -31.21 -31.99
N ASP A 26 19.94 -30.28 -32.54
CA ASP A 26 19.92 -29.55 -33.80
C ASP A 26 19.20 -28.19 -33.63
N LEU A 27 19.71 -27.19 -34.35
CA LEU A 27 19.05 -25.92 -34.66
C LEU A 27 18.66 -25.99 -36.14
N ASP A 28 17.36 -25.94 -36.44
CA ASP A 28 16.91 -25.82 -37.83
C ASP A 28 16.47 -24.39 -38.17
N HIS A 29 17.26 -23.85 -39.09
CA HIS A 29 17.03 -22.84 -40.11
C HIS A 29 15.58 -22.48 -40.47
N ILE A 30 15.33 -21.16 -40.56
CA ILE A 30 14.33 -20.60 -41.49
C ILE A 30 15.05 -19.63 -42.43
N ASP A 31 14.79 -19.85 -43.72
CA ASP A 31 15.36 -19.23 -44.90
C ASP A 31 15.17 -17.71 -45.02
N LEU A 32 16.19 -17.04 -45.55
CA LEU A 32 16.20 -15.66 -46.01
C LEU A 32 16.73 -15.62 -47.46
N ALA A 33 15.85 -15.37 -48.43
CA ALA A 33 16.10 -14.77 -49.75
C ALA A 33 14.84 -14.92 -50.62
N LYS A 34 14.44 -14.07 -51.56
CA LYS A 34 14.84 -12.75 -52.08
C LYS A 34 13.71 -12.40 -53.07
N SER A 35 13.25 -11.16 -53.12
CA SER A 35 12.67 -10.63 -54.37
C SER A 35 12.79 -9.11 -54.38
N GLN A 36 13.70 -8.62 -55.23
CA GLN A 36 13.78 -7.23 -55.63
C GLN A 36 12.81 -6.99 -56.79
N ARG A 37 12.11 -5.84 -56.77
CA ARG A 37 11.85 -4.98 -57.94
C ARG A 37 11.14 -3.70 -57.51
N SER A 38 11.83 -2.56 -57.64
CA SER A 38 11.28 -1.23 -57.94
C SER A 38 10.84 -1.19 -59.43
N PRO A 39 10.06 -0.20 -59.96
CA PRO A 39 10.08 1.23 -59.58
C PRO A 39 8.73 2.01 -59.66
N SER A 40 8.83 3.31 -59.35
CA SER A 40 8.03 4.45 -59.86
C SER A 40 6.71 4.84 -59.17
N GLY A 41 6.58 6.15 -58.91
CA GLY A 41 5.37 6.90 -59.22
C GLY A 41 4.51 7.41 -58.05
N CYS A 42 4.69 8.70 -57.74
CA CYS A 42 3.67 9.73 -57.48
C CYS A 42 2.35 9.43 -56.72
N THR A 43 2.08 10.34 -55.76
CA THR A 43 0.79 10.95 -55.36
C THR A 43 -0.25 10.11 -54.61
N GLY A 44 -0.76 10.68 -53.51
CA GLY A 44 -2.08 10.35 -52.94
C GLY A 44 -2.04 10.12 -51.43
N GLY A 45 -2.58 11.08 -50.67
CA GLY A 45 -2.91 10.84 -49.26
C GLY A 45 -4.12 9.92 -49.15
N MET A 46 -4.17 9.10 -48.09
CA MET A 46 -5.39 8.48 -47.61
C MET A 46 -5.24 7.93 -46.17
N SER A 47 -6.16 8.39 -45.32
CA SER A 47 -6.91 7.65 -44.29
C SER A 47 -6.15 6.70 -43.35
N SER A 48 -6.10 7.12 -42.08
CA SER A 48 -5.87 6.26 -40.91
C SER A 48 -7.03 5.25 -40.75
N PRO A 49 -6.76 3.96 -40.43
CA PRO A 49 -7.79 2.96 -40.24
C PRO A 49 -8.51 3.12 -38.89
N TYR A 50 -9.83 2.93 -38.92
CA TYR A 50 -10.77 2.97 -37.81
C TYR A 50 -10.34 2.08 -36.63
N VAL A 51 -10.23 2.68 -35.44
CA VAL A 51 -10.37 1.97 -34.16
C VAL A 51 -11.87 1.88 -33.89
N SER A 52 -12.42 0.67 -33.82
CA SER A 52 -13.80 0.47 -33.39
C SER A 52 -13.88 0.80 -31.89
N GLN A 53 -14.52 1.91 -31.54
CA GLN A 53 -14.80 2.20 -30.14
C GLN A 53 -15.84 1.20 -29.62
N ALA A 54 -15.49 0.48 -28.56
CA ALA A 54 -16.48 -0.23 -27.76
C ALA A 54 -17.50 0.80 -27.22
N PRO A 55 -18.78 0.45 -27.08
CA PRO A 55 -19.76 1.37 -26.53
C PRO A 55 -19.34 1.79 -25.11
N PRO A 56 -19.51 3.08 -24.74
CA PRO A 56 -19.18 3.54 -23.40
C PRO A 56 -20.03 2.78 -22.37
N SER A 57 -19.37 2.26 -21.33
CA SER A 57 -20.06 1.80 -20.13
C SER A 57 -20.89 2.96 -19.56
N PRO A 58 -22.08 2.70 -18.99
CA PRO A 58 -22.89 3.75 -18.37
C PRO A 58 -22.11 4.43 -17.24
N PRO A 59 -22.33 5.73 -16.95
CA PRO A 59 -21.59 6.44 -15.93
C PRO A 59 -21.90 5.87 -14.55
N GLU A 60 -20.86 5.43 -13.85
CA GLU A 60 -20.87 5.20 -12.41
C GLU A 60 -20.95 6.58 -11.73
N SER A 61 -22.13 6.89 -11.16
CA SER A 61 -22.55 8.18 -10.60
C SER A 61 -22.69 9.35 -11.61
N PRO A 62 -23.78 10.13 -11.58
CA PRO A 62 -23.90 11.37 -12.35
C PRO A 62 -23.09 12.54 -11.74
N SER A 63 -22.41 12.32 -10.62
CA SER A 63 -21.65 13.34 -9.91
C SER A 63 -20.28 13.55 -10.55
N GLU A 64 -19.89 14.81 -10.72
CA GLU A 64 -18.56 15.23 -11.15
C GLU A 64 -17.63 15.54 -9.93
N ALA A 65 -18.03 15.16 -8.71
CA ALA A 65 -17.28 15.48 -7.49
C ALA A 65 -15.88 14.86 -7.48
N THR A 66 -14.88 15.61 -7.04
CA THR A 66 -13.49 15.13 -6.97
C THR A 66 -12.89 15.48 -5.64
N VAL A 67 -11.80 14.79 -5.28
CA VAL A 67 -10.95 15.18 -4.17
C VAL A 67 -9.56 15.58 -4.65
N GLU A 68 -8.94 16.49 -3.92
CA GLU A 68 -7.52 16.76 -4.06
C GLU A 68 -6.73 15.78 -3.18
N VAL A 69 -5.61 15.25 -3.69
CA VAL A 69 -4.75 14.31 -2.97
C VAL A 69 -3.31 14.82 -3.02
N TYR A 70 -2.72 15.00 -1.85
CA TYR A 70 -1.34 15.42 -1.67
C TYR A 70 -0.57 14.38 -0.85
N ALA A 71 0.64 14.04 -1.30
CA ALA A 71 1.54 13.24 -0.49
C ALA A 71 2.11 14.07 0.68
N LEU A 72 2.32 13.41 1.81
CA LEU A 72 2.96 13.94 3.00
C LEU A 72 4.17 13.04 3.29
N SER A 73 5.34 13.66 3.40
CA SER A 73 6.53 12.95 3.84
C SER A 73 6.39 12.61 5.32
N ALA A 74 6.45 11.34 5.68
CA ALA A 74 6.30 10.89 7.07
C ALA A 74 7.41 9.91 7.50
N GLY A 75 8.63 10.24 7.05
CA GLY A 75 9.86 9.53 7.36
C GLY A 75 10.21 8.39 6.40
N HIS A 76 11.39 7.80 6.61
CA HIS A 76 11.93 6.70 5.84
C HIS A 76 12.56 5.67 6.76
N PHE A 77 12.58 4.42 6.32
CA PHE A 77 13.23 3.34 7.06
C PHE A 77 13.68 2.23 6.10
N SER A 78 14.56 1.36 6.58
CA SER A 78 15.17 0.33 5.76
C SER A 78 14.54 -1.03 5.99
N LEU A 79 13.99 -1.61 4.92
CA LEU A 79 13.43 -2.95 4.86
C LEU A 79 14.50 -3.98 4.47
N PRO A 80 14.71 -5.06 5.23
CA PRO A 80 15.45 -6.22 4.77
C PRO A 80 14.63 -6.98 3.72
N GLU A 81 15.06 -6.97 2.45
CA GLU A 81 14.26 -7.43 1.31
C GLU A 81 13.75 -8.87 1.46
N ARG A 82 14.51 -9.75 2.12
CA ARG A 82 14.13 -11.15 2.34
C ARG A 82 12.81 -11.37 3.07
N PHE A 83 12.32 -10.37 3.81
CA PHE A 83 11.03 -10.45 4.51
C PHE A 83 9.85 -9.98 3.67
N PHE A 84 10.11 -9.36 2.51
CA PHE A 84 9.10 -8.72 1.67
C PHE A 84 9.03 -9.35 0.28
N VAL A 85 10.17 -9.74 -0.29
CA VAL A 85 10.26 -10.31 -1.64
C VAL A 85 11.05 -11.63 -1.68
N HIS A 86 10.70 -12.48 -2.64
CA HIS A 86 11.41 -13.70 -2.97
C HIS A 86 11.60 -13.85 -4.50
N PRO A 87 12.78 -14.29 -4.98
CA PRO A 87 14.01 -14.50 -4.22
C PRO A 87 14.68 -13.17 -3.82
N ALA A 88 15.41 -13.18 -2.71
CA ALA A 88 16.20 -12.04 -2.23
C ALA A 88 17.50 -12.51 -1.55
N SER A 89 18.54 -11.67 -1.59
CA SER A 89 19.76 -11.91 -0.82
C SER A 89 19.52 -11.69 0.68
N GLN A 90 20.24 -12.44 1.52
CA GLN A 90 20.15 -12.31 2.98
C GLN A 90 20.51 -10.91 3.49
N THR A 91 21.39 -10.21 2.77
CA THR A 91 21.89 -8.87 3.12
C THR A 91 21.23 -7.74 2.33
N ALA A 92 20.36 -8.05 1.36
CA ALA A 92 19.69 -7.03 0.58
C ALA A 92 18.75 -6.21 1.46
N ARG A 93 18.81 -4.89 1.28
CA ARG A 93 17.99 -3.92 2.01
C ARG A 93 17.61 -2.79 1.07
N ARG A 94 16.42 -2.24 1.28
CA ARG A 94 15.95 -1.03 0.60
C ARG A 94 15.45 -0.02 1.62
N THR A 95 15.89 1.23 1.51
CA THR A 95 15.25 2.33 2.23
C THR A 95 14.00 2.74 1.47
N VAL A 96 12.89 2.83 2.18
CA VAL A 96 11.56 3.13 1.64
C VAL A 96 10.94 4.27 2.46
N PRO A 97 10.03 5.05 1.85
CA PRO A 97 9.25 6.02 2.61
C PRO A 97 8.22 5.32 3.50
N SER A 98 7.70 6.02 4.50
CA SER A 98 6.35 5.81 4.99
C SER A 98 5.51 6.98 4.50
N LEU A 99 4.81 6.79 3.38
CA LEU A 99 3.98 7.82 2.77
C LEU A 99 2.66 7.95 3.54
N SER A 100 2.25 9.19 3.74
CA SER A 100 0.92 9.55 4.21
C SER A 100 0.28 10.51 3.21
N PHE A 101 -1.04 10.71 3.27
CA PHE A 101 -1.73 11.53 2.27
C PHE A 101 -2.71 12.49 2.91
N LEU A 102 -2.71 13.75 2.46
CA LEU A 102 -3.79 14.70 2.73
C LEU A 102 -4.81 14.59 1.59
N ILE A 103 -6.06 14.33 1.95
CA ILE A 103 -7.20 14.34 1.04
C ILE A 103 -8.10 15.53 1.41
N VAL A 104 -8.44 16.34 0.42
CA VAL A 104 -9.34 17.49 0.56
C VAL A 104 -10.56 17.26 -0.30
N HIS A 105 -11.71 17.15 0.35
CA HIS A 105 -13.02 17.11 -0.28
C HIS A 105 -13.73 18.45 -0.08
N GLN A 106 -14.39 18.94 -1.12
CA GLN A 106 -15.28 20.08 -1.02
C GLN A 106 -16.66 19.68 -1.52
N ASP A 107 -17.63 19.72 -0.61
CA ASP A 107 -19.02 19.44 -0.94
C ASP A 107 -19.55 20.52 -1.90
N GLN A 108 -20.07 20.09 -3.06
CA GLN A 108 -20.45 21.00 -4.13
C GLN A 108 -21.74 21.79 -3.82
N GLU A 109 -22.59 21.29 -2.93
CA GLU A 109 -23.87 21.91 -2.59
C GLU A 109 -23.72 22.95 -1.46
N THR A 110 -22.93 22.62 -0.44
CA THR A 110 -22.76 23.39 0.79
C THR A 110 -21.49 24.25 0.78
N GLY A 111 -20.51 23.88 -0.06
CA GLY A 111 -19.16 24.46 -0.06
C GLY A 111 -18.30 24.04 1.13
N GLN A 112 -18.77 23.12 1.98
CA GLN A 112 -18.04 22.65 3.16
C GLN A 112 -16.78 21.89 2.73
N THR A 113 -15.65 22.23 3.34
CA THR A 113 -14.38 21.51 3.14
C THR A 113 -14.19 20.46 4.22
N THR A 114 -14.00 19.21 3.81
CA THR A 114 -13.54 18.13 4.69
C THR A 114 -12.08 17.81 4.39
N ARG A 115 -11.25 17.73 5.43
CA ARG A 115 -9.83 17.37 5.34
C ARG A 115 -9.55 16.08 6.07
N ILE A 116 -8.95 15.14 5.36
CA ILE A 116 -8.66 13.80 5.84
C ILE A 116 -7.16 13.56 5.69
N VAL A 117 -6.52 13.03 6.71
CA VAL A 117 -5.17 12.47 6.59
C VAL A 117 -5.27 10.94 6.56
N PHE A 118 -4.71 10.31 5.54
CA PHE A 118 -4.61 8.86 5.40
C PHE A 118 -3.20 8.41 5.81
N ASP A 119 -3.13 7.67 6.92
CA ASP A 119 -1.93 7.34 7.70
C ASP A 119 -1.16 8.55 8.26
N LEU A 120 -0.37 8.32 9.31
CA LEU A 120 0.51 9.32 9.95
C LEU A 120 2.01 8.97 9.87
N GLY A 121 2.35 7.85 9.23
CA GLY A 121 3.71 7.39 9.04
C GLY A 121 4.47 7.03 10.32
N LEU A 122 5.77 7.36 10.36
CA LEU A 122 6.63 7.09 11.52
C LEU A 122 6.42 8.10 12.65
N ARG A 123 6.54 7.68 13.92
CA ARG A 123 6.62 8.60 15.06
C ARG A 123 7.90 9.43 14.96
N ARG A 124 7.75 10.74 15.12
CA ARG A 124 8.84 11.71 15.25
C ARG A 124 9.85 11.33 16.33
N ASP A 125 9.36 10.94 17.52
CA ASP A 125 10.18 10.48 18.65
C ASP A 125 10.03 8.97 18.87
N LEU A 126 11.08 8.22 18.53
CA LEU A 126 11.09 6.77 18.64
C LEU A 126 10.97 6.27 20.09
N ASN A 127 11.34 7.08 21.09
CA ASN A 127 11.22 6.70 22.50
C ASN A 127 9.76 6.63 22.97
N ARG A 128 8.83 7.15 22.17
CA ARG A 128 7.40 7.14 22.47
C ARG A 128 6.69 5.89 21.99
N TYR A 129 7.32 5.08 21.14
CA TYR A 129 6.86 3.73 20.88
C TYR A 129 7.00 2.86 22.12
N ALA A 130 6.13 1.87 22.29
CA ALA A 130 6.32 0.82 23.28
C ALA A 130 7.66 0.06 23.09
N PRO A 131 8.27 -0.46 24.17
CA PRO A 131 9.58 -1.12 24.10
C PRO A 131 9.74 -2.23 23.04
N PRO A 132 8.71 -3.07 22.74
CA PRO A 132 8.83 -4.06 21.67
C PRO A 132 9.02 -3.42 20.28
N ILE A 133 8.33 -2.31 20.00
CA ILE A 133 8.48 -1.56 18.75
C ILE A 133 9.84 -0.85 18.73
N GLN A 134 10.30 -0.27 19.85
CA GLN A 134 11.65 0.32 19.93
C GLN A 134 12.73 -0.69 19.53
N LYS A 135 12.63 -1.92 20.02
CA LYS A 135 13.53 -3.02 19.62
C LYS A 135 13.36 -3.39 18.15
N HIS A 136 12.13 -3.34 17.62
CA HIS A 136 11.87 -3.62 16.21
C HIS A 136 12.58 -2.62 15.28
N VAL A 137 12.49 -1.32 15.58
CA VAL A 137 13.05 -0.25 14.73
C VAL A 137 14.57 -0.24 14.68
N GLU A 138 15.27 -0.83 15.66
CA GLU A 138 16.72 -1.08 15.59
C GLU A 138 17.09 -1.93 14.36
N THR A 139 16.20 -2.82 13.92
CA THR A 139 16.41 -3.68 12.74
C THR A 139 16.09 -2.98 11.41
N ARG A 140 15.62 -1.73 11.47
CA ARG A 140 15.09 -0.94 10.34
C ARG A 140 15.97 0.24 9.94
N GLN A 141 17.22 0.24 10.38
CA GLN A 141 18.19 1.30 10.06
C GLN A 141 18.79 1.15 8.64
N PRO A 142 19.17 2.26 7.96
CA PRO A 142 18.97 3.65 8.40
C PRO A 142 17.50 4.08 8.39
N MET A 143 17.15 5.00 9.28
CA MET A 143 15.80 5.55 9.45
C MET A 143 15.85 7.06 9.68
N THR A 144 14.86 7.77 9.14
CA THR A 144 14.58 9.19 9.37
C THR A 144 13.13 9.34 9.78
N THR A 145 12.86 10.06 10.87
CA THR A 145 11.48 10.32 11.36
C THR A 145 10.98 11.72 11.03
N LEU A 146 11.80 12.50 10.32
CA LEU A 146 11.50 13.86 9.89
C LEU A 146 11.74 14.00 8.38
N PRO A 147 10.93 14.82 7.68
CA PRO A 147 9.69 15.44 8.17
C PRO A 147 8.66 14.38 8.58
N ASP A 148 7.85 14.71 9.58
CA ASP A 148 6.66 13.95 9.94
C ASP A 148 5.41 14.63 9.33
N VAL A 149 4.25 14.00 9.47
CA VAL A 149 2.99 14.54 8.93
C VAL A 149 2.72 15.97 9.42
N THR A 150 3.01 16.29 10.67
CA THR A 150 2.75 17.65 11.19
C THR A 150 3.63 18.70 10.52
N ALA A 151 4.89 18.36 10.25
CA ALA A 151 5.81 19.21 9.50
C ALA A 151 5.40 19.35 8.03
N SER A 152 4.94 18.26 7.40
CA SER A 152 4.42 18.29 6.03
C SER A 152 3.15 19.12 5.89
N LEU A 153 2.21 19.03 6.83
CA LEU A 153 1.02 19.90 6.87
C LEU A 153 1.43 21.38 7.02
N ALA A 154 2.36 21.66 7.93
CA ALA A 154 2.85 23.03 8.16
C ALA A 154 3.53 23.62 6.92
N ALA A 155 4.22 22.80 6.11
CA ALA A 155 4.85 23.25 4.87
C ALA A 155 3.84 23.82 3.85
N GLY A 156 2.61 23.30 3.83
CA GLY A 156 1.51 23.83 3.01
C GLY A 156 0.56 24.77 3.77
N GLY A 157 0.92 25.20 4.99
CA GLY A 157 0.17 26.20 5.76
C GLY A 157 -1.01 25.65 6.57
N LEU A 158 -1.07 24.34 6.81
CA LEU A 158 -2.07 23.70 7.66
C LEU A 158 -1.48 23.30 9.02
N THR A 159 -2.37 23.14 9.99
CA THR A 159 -2.08 22.60 11.33
C THR A 159 -2.89 21.33 11.57
N PRO A 160 -2.53 20.49 12.56
CA PRO A 160 -3.34 19.33 12.93
C PRO A 160 -4.79 19.66 13.28
N ASP A 161 -5.06 20.88 13.77
CA ASP A 161 -6.40 21.36 14.10
C ASP A 161 -7.30 21.58 12.86
N ASP A 162 -6.71 21.68 11.66
CA ASP A 162 -7.42 21.82 10.40
C ASP A 162 -7.88 20.46 9.82
N ILE A 163 -7.45 19.35 10.45
CA ILE A 163 -7.71 17.98 10.00
C ILE A 163 -8.94 17.43 10.72
N HIS A 164 -9.98 17.09 9.96
CA HIS A 164 -11.23 16.60 10.50
C HIS A 164 -11.16 15.10 10.83
N TYR A 165 -10.51 14.33 9.96
CA TYR A 165 -10.38 12.87 10.11
C TYR A 165 -8.94 12.40 9.91
N VAL A 166 -8.54 11.42 10.70
CA VAL A 166 -7.34 10.61 10.45
C VAL A 166 -7.81 9.19 10.19
N ILE A 167 -7.62 8.71 8.97
CA ILE A 167 -7.96 7.34 8.57
C ILE A 167 -6.67 6.54 8.56
N TYR A 168 -6.63 5.42 9.29
CA TYR A 168 -5.52 4.49 9.18
C TYR A 168 -5.83 3.40 8.16
N SER A 169 -4.91 3.19 7.22
CA SER A 169 -4.91 1.99 6.38
C SER A 169 -4.87 0.75 7.27
N HIS A 170 -4.05 0.79 8.32
CA HIS A 170 -3.97 -0.19 9.38
C HIS A 170 -3.12 0.34 10.55
N VAL A 171 -3.03 -0.43 11.64
CA VAL A 171 -2.44 0.03 12.91
C VAL A 171 -1.01 -0.47 13.19
N HIS A 172 -0.22 -0.76 12.15
CA HIS A 172 1.20 -1.03 12.37
C HIS A 172 1.97 0.24 12.73
N TRP A 173 3.06 0.06 13.47
CA TRP A 173 3.89 1.12 14.05
C TRP A 173 4.34 2.19 13.05
N ASP A 174 4.52 1.83 11.78
CA ASP A 174 4.99 2.67 10.69
C ASP A 174 3.90 3.44 9.95
N HIS A 175 2.64 3.30 10.35
CA HIS A 175 1.49 4.02 9.79
C HIS A 175 0.82 4.95 10.79
N VAL A 176 1.11 4.78 12.08
CA VAL A 176 0.30 5.38 13.15
C VAL A 176 0.79 6.74 13.62
N GLY A 177 2.04 7.10 13.31
CA GLY A 177 2.65 8.39 13.65
C GLY A 177 2.37 8.81 15.11
N GLU A 178 2.05 10.09 15.31
CA GLU A 178 1.73 10.65 16.63
C GLU A 178 0.26 11.10 16.73
N PRO A 179 -0.68 10.22 17.14
CA PRO A 179 -2.10 10.55 17.26
C PRO A 179 -2.39 11.72 18.20
N ARG A 180 -1.54 11.96 19.21
CA ARG A 180 -1.73 13.02 20.20
C ARG A 180 -1.57 14.43 19.61
N ASP A 181 -0.94 14.54 18.44
CA ASP A 181 -0.81 15.81 17.74
C ASP A 181 -2.15 16.23 17.08
N PHE A 182 -3.15 15.33 17.01
CA PHE A 182 -4.47 15.55 16.38
C PHE A 182 -5.63 15.52 17.41
N PRO A 183 -5.72 16.53 18.31
CA PRO A 183 -6.68 16.53 19.41
C PRO A 183 -8.14 16.69 18.97
N LYS A 184 -8.38 17.24 17.77
CA LYS A 184 -9.73 17.52 17.24
C LYS A 184 -10.24 16.51 16.22
N SER A 185 -9.34 15.73 15.62
CA SER A 185 -9.72 14.81 14.55
C SER A 185 -10.50 13.60 15.08
N THR A 186 -11.38 13.05 14.25
CA THR A 186 -11.95 11.71 14.48
C THR A 186 -11.07 10.68 13.80
N PHE A 187 -10.71 9.61 14.51
CA PHE A 187 -9.92 8.51 13.96
C PHE A 187 -10.86 7.49 13.33
N VAL A 188 -10.45 6.92 12.19
CA VAL A 188 -11.19 5.86 11.49
C VAL A 188 -10.25 4.70 11.24
N VAL A 189 -10.70 3.50 11.58
CA VAL A 189 -9.97 2.25 11.41
C VAL A 189 -10.87 1.17 10.80
N GLY A 190 -10.30 0.24 10.04
CA GLY A 190 -11.07 -0.89 9.51
C GLY A 190 -11.48 -1.90 10.58
N SER A 191 -12.51 -2.68 10.27
CA SER A 191 -13.05 -3.73 11.14
C SER A 191 -11.98 -4.73 11.59
N GLY A 192 -11.77 -4.85 12.90
CA GLY A 192 -10.80 -5.73 13.52
C GLY A 192 -9.57 -5.02 14.07
N ALA A 193 -9.38 -3.73 13.77
CA ALA A 193 -8.28 -2.95 14.32
C ALA A 193 -8.37 -2.83 15.85
N ASN A 194 -9.57 -2.60 16.42
CA ASN A 194 -9.72 -2.50 17.87
C ASN A 194 -9.37 -3.81 18.58
N ALA A 195 -9.71 -4.95 17.98
CA ALA A 195 -9.34 -6.26 18.50
C ALA A 195 -7.80 -6.37 18.60
N LEU A 196 -7.06 -5.95 17.57
CA LEU A 196 -5.60 -5.94 17.58
C LEU A 196 -5.03 -5.03 18.67
N LEU A 197 -5.56 -3.81 18.81
CA LEU A 197 -5.13 -2.87 19.86
C LEU A 197 -5.38 -3.43 21.27
N GLN A 198 -6.45 -4.21 21.46
CA GLN A 198 -6.76 -4.90 22.73
C GLN A 198 -5.91 -6.15 22.97
N GLY A 199 -4.98 -6.48 22.06
CA GLY A 199 -4.15 -7.68 22.14
C GLY A 199 -4.91 -8.96 21.73
N HIS A 200 -6.07 -8.83 21.10
CA HIS A 200 -6.79 -9.94 20.50
C HIS A 200 -6.27 -10.20 19.08
N GLY A 201 -5.74 -11.40 18.87
CA GLY A 201 -5.15 -11.82 17.61
C GLY A 201 -3.92 -12.66 17.84
N SER A 202 -3.66 -13.62 16.94
CA SER A 202 -2.45 -14.47 16.98
C SER A 202 -1.56 -14.14 15.79
N LEU A 203 -1.09 -12.90 15.71
CA LEU A 203 -0.11 -12.49 14.71
C LEU A 203 1.31 -12.76 15.23
N ARG A 204 2.19 -13.16 14.31
CA ARG A 204 3.57 -13.56 14.63
C ARG A 204 4.56 -12.57 14.03
N GLY A 205 5.63 -12.33 14.77
CA GLY A 205 6.74 -11.49 14.32
C GLY A 205 6.84 -10.21 15.12
N SER A 206 8.06 -9.66 15.18
CA SER A 206 8.36 -8.46 15.98
C SER A 206 7.65 -7.19 15.51
N HIS A 207 7.07 -7.19 14.31
CA HIS A 207 6.33 -6.08 13.74
C HIS A 207 4.86 -6.07 14.19
N SER A 208 4.34 -7.19 14.70
CA SER A 208 2.95 -7.36 15.14
C SER A 208 2.79 -7.04 16.63
N PHE A 209 3.21 -5.84 17.04
CA PHE A 209 2.92 -5.31 18.36
C PHE A 209 2.04 -4.07 18.22
N PHE A 210 0.98 -3.99 19.01
CA PHE A 210 -0.05 -2.95 18.92
C PHE A 210 -0.22 -2.28 20.29
N GLU A 211 -0.25 -0.95 20.30
CA GLU A 211 -0.36 -0.16 21.53
C GLU A 211 -1.84 0.00 21.90
N SER A 212 -2.27 -0.53 23.03
CA SER A 212 -3.69 -0.54 23.42
C SER A 212 -4.29 0.85 23.66
N ASP A 213 -3.44 1.84 23.91
CA ASP A 213 -3.79 3.25 24.11
C ASP A 213 -3.42 4.12 22.90
N LEU A 214 -3.26 3.52 21.72
CA LEU A 214 -2.85 4.23 20.50
C LEU A 214 -3.81 5.37 20.13
N ILE A 215 -5.11 5.07 20.08
CA ILE A 215 -6.17 6.00 19.67
C ILE A 215 -7.24 6.14 20.77
N PRO A 216 -7.84 7.34 20.92
CA PRO A 216 -8.88 7.60 21.91
C PRO A 216 -10.20 6.95 21.51
N ALA A 217 -10.74 6.08 22.36
CA ALA A 217 -11.97 5.33 22.06
C ALA A 217 -13.18 6.25 21.80
N GLU A 218 -13.26 7.39 22.48
CA GLU A 218 -14.34 8.36 22.37
C GLU A 218 -14.35 9.16 21.05
N ARG A 219 -13.27 9.12 20.28
CA ARG A 219 -13.14 9.77 18.96
C ARG A 219 -12.67 8.80 17.89
N THR A 220 -12.95 7.51 18.06
CA THR A 220 -12.60 6.48 17.09
C THR A 220 -13.86 5.85 16.52
N ILE A 221 -13.92 5.77 15.20
CA ILE A 221 -14.89 4.99 14.43
C ILE A 221 -14.16 3.73 13.93
N GLU A 222 -14.65 2.56 14.32
CA GLU A 222 -14.29 1.31 13.65
C GLU A 222 -15.35 1.01 12.59
N LEU A 223 -14.92 0.85 11.35
CA LEU A 223 -15.83 0.54 10.25
C LEU A 223 -16.50 -0.82 10.48
N SER A 224 -17.73 -0.95 9.97
CA SER A 224 -18.48 -2.20 10.02
C SER A 224 -17.73 -3.34 9.34
N ASN A 225 -17.99 -4.57 9.78
CA ASN A 225 -17.41 -5.75 9.18
C ASN A 225 -17.88 -5.91 7.72
N PRO A 226 -16.97 -5.89 6.73
CA PRO A 226 -17.36 -5.99 5.32
C PRO A 226 -17.98 -7.36 4.96
N TYR A 227 -17.81 -8.38 5.81
CA TYR A 227 -18.30 -9.75 5.60
C TYR A 227 -19.67 -10.03 6.24
N GLU A 228 -20.26 -9.05 6.93
CA GLU A 228 -21.52 -9.18 7.66
C GLU A 228 -22.51 -8.08 7.27
N ASP A 229 -23.80 -8.39 7.31
CA ASP A 229 -24.85 -7.40 7.11
C ASP A 229 -24.92 -6.46 8.31
N ILE A 230 -25.06 -5.16 8.05
CA ILE A 230 -25.29 -4.18 9.09
C ILE A 230 -26.72 -4.33 9.60
N GLU A 231 -26.94 -4.23 10.91
CA GLU A 231 -28.27 -4.21 11.51
C GLU A 231 -29.10 -3.05 10.93
N GLU A 232 -30.38 -3.28 10.63
CA GLU A 232 -31.28 -2.28 10.01
C GLU A 232 -31.38 -0.98 10.82
N GLU A 233 -31.25 -1.06 12.14
CA GLU A 233 -31.23 0.08 13.05
C GLU A 233 -30.00 0.98 12.87
N ALA A 234 -28.86 0.41 12.51
CA ALA A 234 -27.61 1.11 12.26
C ALA A 234 -27.50 1.68 10.83
N LYS A 235 -28.34 1.19 9.89
CA LYS A 235 -28.42 1.71 8.51
C LYS A 235 -29.10 3.07 8.37
N LYS A 236 -29.63 3.65 9.46
CA LYS A 236 -30.30 4.96 9.38
C LYS A 236 -29.24 6.02 9.09
N PRO A 237 -29.27 6.65 7.89
CA PRO A 237 -28.38 7.76 7.63
C PRO A 237 -28.61 8.82 8.69
N SER A 238 -27.54 9.38 9.21
CA SER A 238 -27.60 10.70 9.82
C SER A 238 -28.02 11.67 8.70
N LEU A 239 -29.33 11.80 8.48
CA LEU A 239 -29.94 12.64 7.44
C LEU A 239 -29.58 14.13 7.58
N ASP A 240 -28.90 14.51 8.66
CA ASP A 240 -28.57 15.89 9.02
C ASP A 240 -27.05 16.20 8.97
N SER A 241 -26.17 15.26 8.57
CA SER A 241 -24.72 15.53 8.51
C SER A 241 -24.20 15.70 7.09
N HIS A 242 -23.80 16.93 6.75
CA HIS A 242 -22.99 17.26 5.55
C HIS A 242 -21.52 16.75 5.64
N GLY A 243 -21.25 15.77 6.50
CA GLY A 243 -19.93 15.16 6.70
C GLY A 243 -19.90 13.73 6.16
N PRO A 244 -18.72 13.09 6.15
CA PRO A 244 -18.61 11.73 5.64
C PRO A 244 -19.45 10.72 6.44
N ASP A 245 -20.06 9.79 5.72
CA ASP A 245 -20.83 8.67 6.24
C ASP A 245 -19.97 7.40 6.32
N PHE A 246 -19.55 7.07 7.54
CA PHE A 246 -18.77 5.87 7.82
C PHE A 246 -19.62 4.66 8.21
N VAL A 247 -20.96 4.80 8.31
CA VAL A 247 -21.88 3.74 8.73
C VAL A 247 -22.85 3.45 7.60
N GLN A 248 -22.36 2.73 6.60
CA GLN A 248 -23.12 2.37 5.42
C GLN A 248 -22.83 0.92 5.00
N GLU A 249 -23.71 0.36 4.19
CA GLU A 249 -23.52 -0.97 3.61
C GLU A 249 -22.33 -1.00 2.65
N TRP A 250 -21.49 -2.03 2.76
CA TRP A 250 -20.40 -2.28 1.83
C TRP A 250 -20.95 -2.74 0.47
N LYS A 251 -20.62 -2.03 -0.60
CA LYS A 251 -21.11 -2.32 -1.95
C LYS A 251 -19.96 -2.61 -2.90
N ALA A 252 -20.25 -3.27 -4.03
CA ALA A 252 -19.26 -3.46 -5.08
C ALA A 252 -19.11 -2.19 -5.94
N HIS A 253 -17.90 -1.90 -6.40
CA HIS A 253 -17.57 -0.83 -7.34
C HIS A 253 -16.51 -1.34 -8.33
N GLY A 254 -16.87 -1.46 -9.61
CA GLY A 254 -16.00 -2.12 -10.60
C GLY A 254 -15.55 -3.52 -10.17
N ASN A 255 -14.23 -3.75 -10.12
CA ASN A 255 -13.63 -5.01 -9.66
C ASN A 255 -13.37 -5.06 -8.14
N LEU A 256 -13.68 -3.98 -7.41
CA LEU A 256 -13.57 -3.91 -5.96
C LEU A 256 -14.87 -4.43 -5.35
N PRO A 257 -14.83 -5.56 -4.62
CA PRO A 257 -16.05 -6.23 -4.18
C PRO A 257 -16.78 -5.46 -3.07
N ARG A 258 -16.06 -4.62 -2.32
CA ARG A 258 -16.55 -4.00 -1.08
C ARG A 258 -15.92 -2.64 -0.86
N VAL A 259 -16.74 -1.62 -1.00
CA VAL A 259 -16.37 -0.22 -0.80
C VAL A 259 -17.44 0.51 0.00
N LEU A 260 -17.04 1.58 0.66
CA LEU A 260 -17.91 2.61 1.25
C LEU A 260 -17.66 3.92 0.50
N ASP A 261 -18.72 4.51 -0.07
CA ASP A 261 -18.66 5.85 -0.67
C ASP A 261 -18.99 6.88 0.41
N ILE A 262 -17.97 7.39 1.09
CA ILE A 262 -18.19 8.14 2.34
C ILE A 262 -18.82 9.51 2.10
N PHE A 263 -18.82 10.03 0.88
CA PHE A 263 -19.47 11.29 0.53
C PHE A 263 -20.74 11.08 -0.33
N HIS A 264 -21.07 9.84 -0.67
CA HIS A 264 -22.20 9.47 -1.55
C HIS A 264 -22.16 10.15 -2.94
N ASP A 265 -20.98 10.60 -3.37
CA ASP A 265 -20.77 11.36 -4.58
C ASP A 265 -19.72 10.72 -5.52
N GLY A 266 -19.17 9.57 -5.14
CA GLY A 266 -18.15 8.81 -5.87
C GLY A 266 -16.74 9.41 -5.83
N SER A 267 -16.50 10.46 -5.03
CA SER A 267 -15.22 11.17 -5.00
C SER A 267 -14.15 10.46 -4.16
N LEU A 268 -14.54 9.77 -3.09
CA LEU A 268 -13.63 9.04 -2.22
C LEU A 268 -14.28 7.76 -1.67
N LEU A 269 -13.70 6.63 -2.03
CA LEU A 269 -14.16 5.31 -1.60
C LEU A 269 -13.15 4.70 -0.62
N ILE A 270 -13.64 4.22 0.53
CA ILE A 270 -12.88 3.29 1.38
C ILE A 270 -13.06 1.89 0.84
N VAL A 271 -11.97 1.12 0.74
CA VAL A 271 -11.95 -0.19 0.09
C VAL A 271 -11.45 -1.24 1.08
N ASP A 272 -12.19 -2.33 1.26
CA ASP A 272 -11.73 -3.51 2.01
C ASP A 272 -10.55 -4.16 1.27
N ALA A 273 -9.41 -4.27 1.93
CA ALA A 273 -8.16 -4.74 1.33
C ALA A 273 -7.50 -5.81 2.21
N PRO A 274 -8.13 -7.00 2.33
CA PRO A 274 -7.71 -8.03 3.26
C PRO A 274 -6.37 -8.66 2.87
N GLY A 275 -5.69 -9.20 3.86
CA GLY A 275 -4.47 -10.00 3.68
C GLY A 275 -3.33 -9.55 4.57
N HIS A 276 -2.97 -8.26 4.51
CA HIS A 276 -1.85 -7.73 5.29
C HIS A 276 -2.10 -7.77 6.80
N LEU A 277 -3.17 -7.12 7.24
CA LEU A 277 -3.59 -7.06 8.63
C LEU A 277 -5.12 -7.12 8.71
N PRO A 278 -5.72 -7.74 9.74
CA PRO A 278 -7.15 -7.56 10.01
C PRO A 278 -7.52 -6.07 10.07
N GLY A 279 -8.58 -5.69 9.36
CA GLY A 279 -9.00 -4.30 9.23
C GLY A 279 -8.15 -3.44 8.28
N HIS A 280 -7.29 -4.04 7.46
CA HIS A 280 -6.54 -3.29 6.44
C HIS A 280 -7.47 -2.72 5.36
N ILE A 281 -7.40 -1.41 5.15
CA ILE A 281 -8.21 -0.66 4.19
C ILE A 281 -7.36 0.19 3.26
N ASN A 282 -7.88 0.44 2.06
CA ASN A 282 -7.29 1.28 1.04
C ASN A 282 -8.26 2.40 0.67
N LEU A 283 -7.79 3.42 -0.07
CA LEU A 283 -8.65 4.47 -0.62
C LEU A 283 -8.60 4.49 -2.14
N LEU A 284 -9.75 4.60 -2.79
CA LEU A 284 -9.86 5.00 -4.20
C LEU A 284 -10.37 6.45 -4.25
N ALA A 285 -9.53 7.36 -4.72
CA ALA A 285 -9.80 8.79 -4.76
C ALA A 285 -9.96 9.26 -6.22
N ARG A 286 -11.13 9.79 -6.58
CA ARG A 286 -11.37 10.40 -7.89
C ARG A 286 -10.80 11.82 -7.89
N THR A 287 -9.71 12.04 -8.63
CA THR A 287 -8.97 13.30 -8.66
C THR A 287 -9.33 14.19 -9.85
N SER A 288 -10.01 13.62 -10.85
CA SER A 288 -10.59 14.36 -11.97
C SER A 288 -11.78 13.56 -12.54
N PRO A 289 -12.59 14.12 -13.47
CA PRO A 289 -13.64 13.38 -14.15
C PRO A 289 -13.17 12.11 -14.87
N THR A 290 -11.87 11.99 -15.16
CA THR A 290 -11.29 10.88 -15.92
C THR A 290 -10.11 10.21 -15.22
N SER A 291 -9.81 10.56 -13.98
CA SER A 291 -8.60 10.09 -13.28
C SER A 291 -8.89 9.77 -11.82
N SER A 292 -8.27 8.69 -11.36
CA SER A 292 -8.33 8.26 -9.96
C SER A 292 -6.97 7.80 -9.49
N VAL A 293 -6.73 7.95 -8.19
CA VAL A 293 -5.56 7.46 -7.49
C VAL A 293 -6.01 6.44 -6.45
N TYR A 294 -5.34 5.30 -6.39
CA TYR A 294 -5.58 4.24 -5.42
C TYR A 294 -4.44 4.22 -4.41
N LEU A 295 -4.75 4.66 -3.18
CA LEU A 295 -3.83 4.70 -2.05
C LEU A 295 -3.86 3.34 -1.36
N ALA A 296 -2.80 2.57 -1.55
CA ALA A 296 -2.85 1.13 -1.39
C ALA A 296 -2.39 0.62 -0.01
N GLY A 297 -1.93 1.50 0.88
CA GLY A 297 -1.35 1.12 2.16
C GLY A 297 -0.26 0.06 1.98
N ASP A 298 -0.36 -0.99 2.79
CA ASP A 298 0.53 -2.15 2.80
C ASP A 298 -0.06 -3.37 2.07
N ALA A 299 -1.02 -3.16 1.17
CA ALA A 299 -1.52 -4.24 0.32
C ALA A 299 -0.39 -4.88 -0.50
N CYS A 300 0.69 -4.13 -0.77
CA CYS A 300 1.94 -4.63 -1.33
C CYS A 300 3.11 -3.72 -0.92
N HIS A 301 4.27 -4.30 -0.61
CA HIS A 301 5.45 -3.54 -0.16
C HIS A 301 6.47 -3.27 -1.27
N ASP A 302 6.35 -3.90 -2.44
CA ASP A 302 7.37 -3.84 -3.49
C ASP A 302 6.77 -3.94 -4.90
N ARG A 303 7.07 -2.96 -5.76
CA ARG A 303 6.55 -2.89 -7.14
C ARG A 303 6.99 -4.07 -8.01
N ARG A 304 8.07 -4.77 -7.68
CA ARG A 304 8.50 -5.99 -8.39
C ARG A 304 7.50 -7.14 -8.20
N ILE A 305 6.71 -7.15 -7.12
CA ILE A 305 5.59 -8.09 -6.95
C ILE A 305 4.44 -7.71 -7.89
N MET A 306 4.12 -6.41 -7.98
CA MET A 306 3.12 -5.91 -8.92
C MET A 306 3.45 -6.27 -10.37
N ARG A 307 4.72 -6.16 -10.76
CA ARG A 307 5.21 -6.56 -12.09
C ARG A 307 5.44 -8.06 -12.28
N LYS A 308 5.14 -8.89 -11.27
CA LYS A 308 5.36 -10.36 -11.25
C LYS A 308 6.83 -10.77 -11.45
N GLU A 309 7.77 -9.88 -11.14
CA GLU A 309 9.21 -10.12 -11.15
C GLU A 309 9.69 -10.79 -9.86
N ARG A 310 8.94 -10.63 -8.76
CA ARG A 310 9.17 -11.23 -7.44
C ARG A 310 7.87 -11.79 -6.87
N LYS A 311 8.01 -12.70 -5.91
CA LYS A 311 6.92 -13.21 -5.08
C LYS A 311 6.98 -12.57 -3.69
N ILE A 312 5.90 -12.66 -2.93
CA ILE A 312 5.88 -12.30 -1.50
C ILE A 312 6.94 -13.14 -0.77
N GLY A 313 7.72 -12.48 0.09
CA GLY A 313 8.74 -13.10 0.94
C GLY A 313 8.14 -13.97 2.04
N GLU A 314 8.77 -15.11 2.29
CA GLU A 314 8.47 -16.00 3.43
C GLU A 314 9.77 -16.36 4.13
N TRP A 315 9.73 -16.50 5.46
CA TRP A 315 10.88 -16.90 6.26
C TRP A 315 10.48 -17.88 7.36
N LEU A 316 11.46 -18.49 8.02
CA LEU A 316 11.22 -19.34 9.17
C LEU A 316 11.49 -18.56 10.46
N ASP A 317 10.59 -18.66 11.44
CA ASP A 317 10.86 -18.19 12.81
C ASP A 317 11.85 -19.12 13.55
N GLU A 318 12.22 -18.75 14.78
CA GLU A 318 13.14 -19.51 15.63
C GLU A 318 12.65 -20.93 15.95
N HIS A 319 11.35 -21.20 15.75
CA HIS A 319 10.70 -22.48 15.97
C HIS A 319 10.43 -23.25 14.67
N GLY A 320 10.89 -22.73 13.52
CA GLY A 320 10.75 -23.37 12.21
C GLY A 320 9.37 -23.20 11.57
N HIS A 321 8.54 -22.25 12.02
CA HIS A 321 7.28 -21.95 11.36
C HIS A 321 7.47 -20.97 10.22
N ILE A 322 6.71 -21.15 9.15
CA ILE A 322 6.67 -20.21 8.03
C ILE A 322 5.97 -18.93 8.48
N CYS A 323 6.63 -17.80 8.27
CA CYS A 323 6.14 -16.46 8.53
C CYS A 323 6.09 -15.66 7.23
N CYS A 324 5.18 -14.68 7.21
CA CYS A 324 4.95 -13.74 6.13
C CYS A 324 4.71 -12.36 6.75
N ILE A 325 4.98 -11.29 6.01
CA ILE A 325 4.62 -9.93 6.45
C ILE A 325 3.09 -9.74 6.49
N HIS A 326 2.37 -10.47 5.64
CA HIS A 326 0.92 -10.50 5.60
C HIS A 326 0.36 -11.58 6.53
N ALA A 327 -0.65 -11.21 7.32
CA ALA A 327 -1.38 -12.12 8.20
C ALA A 327 -2.02 -13.30 7.44
N ASP A 328 -2.56 -13.03 6.25
CA ASP A 328 -3.04 -14.03 5.30
C ASP A 328 -2.46 -13.74 3.91
N LYS A 329 -1.40 -14.46 3.58
CA LYS A 329 -0.70 -14.34 2.29
C LYS A 329 -1.62 -14.60 1.10
N LYS A 330 -2.54 -15.55 1.20
CA LYS A 330 -3.41 -15.90 0.06
C LYS A 330 -4.41 -14.79 -0.21
N LEU A 331 -4.99 -14.20 0.85
CA LEU A 331 -5.86 -13.02 0.70
C LEU A 331 -5.05 -11.81 0.19
N ALA A 332 -3.81 -11.62 0.66
CA ALA A 332 -2.94 -10.56 0.16
C ALA A 332 -2.65 -10.71 -1.34
N GLU A 333 -2.36 -11.93 -1.83
CA GLU A 333 -2.19 -12.20 -3.26
C GLU A 333 -3.45 -11.86 -4.07
N GLN A 334 -4.65 -12.19 -3.57
CA GLN A 334 -5.92 -11.82 -4.22
C GLN A 334 -6.16 -10.31 -4.24
N THR A 335 -5.80 -9.62 -3.16
CA THR A 335 -5.87 -8.15 -3.09
C THR A 335 -4.90 -7.52 -4.09
N ILE A 336 -3.67 -8.02 -4.17
CA ILE A 336 -2.67 -7.59 -5.17
C ILE A 336 -3.20 -7.79 -6.60
N GLU A 337 -3.83 -8.92 -6.91
CA GLU A 337 -4.42 -9.18 -8.23
C GLU A 337 -5.52 -8.16 -8.60
N ARG A 338 -6.36 -7.75 -7.64
CA ARG A 338 -7.37 -6.71 -7.86
C ARG A 338 -6.73 -5.35 -8.12
N ILE A 339 -5.68 -5.01 -7.38
CA ILE A 339 -4.93 -3.77 -7.56
C ILE A 339 -4.19 -3.76 -8.91
N GLN A 340 -3.62 -4.89 -9.32
CA GLN A 340 -3.03 -5.04 -10.66
C GLN A 340 -4.06 -4.79 -11.77
N HIS A 341 -5.30 -5.26 -11.58
CA HIS A 341 -6.38 -4.99 -12.54
C HIS A 341 -6.71 -3.50 -12.60
N LEU A 342 -6.86 -2.82 -11.44
CA LEU A 342 -7.08 -1.37 -11.41
C LEU A 342 -5.98 -0.60 -12.15
N GLU A 343 -4.72 -0.91 -11.86
CA GLU A 343 -3.57 -0.27 -12.52
C GLU A 343 -3.60 -0.50 -14.04
N SER A 344 -3.96 -1.71 -14.48
CA SER A 344 -4.09 -2.02 -15.91
C SER A 344 -5.20 -1.26 -16.63
N THR A 345 -6.19 -0.74 -15.88
CA THR A 345 -7.28 0.10 -16.40
C THR A 345 -6.97 1.59 -16.37
N GLY A 346 -5.77 1.98 -15.92
CA GLY A 346 -5.30 3.37 -15.92
C GLY A 346 -5.48 4.10 -14.59
N VAL A 347 -5.89 3.41 -13.52
CA VAL A 347 -5.88 3.97 -12.17
C VAL A 347 -4.43 4.03 -11.67
N GLU A 348 -3.99 5.19 -11.19
CA GLU A 348 -2.66 5.28 -10.58
C GLU A 348 -2.68 4.57 -9.22
N VAL A 349 -1.69 3.71 -8.94
CA VAL A 349 -1.56 3.02 -7.65
C VAL A 349 -0.32 3.52 -6.91
N ILE A 350 -0.49 3.85 -5.62
CA ILE A 350 0.59 4.31 -4.74
C ILE A 350 0.56 3.48 -3.45
N PHE A 351 1.65 2.76 -3.14
CA PHE A 351 1.80 2.03 -1.88
C PHE A 351 2.46 2.90 -0.80
N ALA A 352 2.27 2.56 0.48
CA ALA A 352 2.86 3.31 1.58
C ALA A 352 4.40 3.36 1.53
N HIS A 353 5.01 2.29 1.01
CA HIS A 353 6.47 2.12 0.90
C HIS A 353 7.00 2.19 -0.54
N ASP A 354 6.28 2.89 -1.43
CA ASP A 354 6.63 2.99 -2.84
C ASP A 354 7.79 3.99 -3.08
N PHE A 355 9.02 3.50 -2.89
CA PHE A 355 10.22 4.30 -3.18
C PHE A 355 10.35 4.65 -4.67
N GLU A 356 9.82 3.82 -5.59
CA GLU A 356 9.90 4.12 -7.02
C GLU A 356 9.03 5.34 -7.34
N TRP A 357 7.84 5.43 -6.73
CA TRP A 357 6.95 6.58 -6.85
C TRP A 357 7.53 7.84 -6.21
N GLU A 358 8.06 7.75 -4.98
CA GLU A 358 8.61 8.91 -4.28
C GLU A 358 9.85 9.48 -4.99
N GLU A 359 10.75 8.61 -5.47
CA GLU A 359 12.00 9.04 -6.11
C GLU A 359 11.80 9.60 -7.52
N ASP A 360 10.63 9.37 -8.15
CA ASP A 360 10.30 9.94 -9.45
C ASP A 360 10.23 11.48 -9.35
N PRO A 361 11.10 12.22 -10.07
CA PRO A 361 11.08 13.68 -10.07
C PRO A 361 9.74 14.29 -10.48
N ALA A 362 8.92 13.58 -11.27
CA ALA A 362 7.59 14.04 -11.69
C ALA A 362 6.61 14.15 -10.52
N ASN A 363 6.83 13.42 -9.42
CA ASN A 363 5.95 13.43 -8.25
C ASN A 363 6.31 14.50 -7.21
N ARG A 364 7.41 15.24 -7.38
CA ARG A 364 7.86 16.26 -6.42
C ARG A 364 6.80 17.33 -6.14
N SER A 365 6.08 17.77 -7.16
CA SER A 365 5.01 18.78 -7.00
C SER A 365 3.74 18.23 -6.35
N ARG A 366 3.65 16.91 -6.11
CA ARG A 366 2.50 16.27 -5.48
C ARG A 366 2.58 16.23 -3.97
N PHE A 367 3.74 16.57 -3.40
CA PHE A 367 3.88 16.73 -1.96
C PHE A 367 3.24 18.05 -1.52
N PHE A 368 2.50 18.02 -0.41
CA PHE A 368 1.83 19.21 0.10
C PHE A 368 2.84 20.32 0.46
N GLY A 369 2.56 21.55 0.04
CA GLY A 369 3.45 22.70 0.25
C GLY A 369 4.66 22.77 -0.70
N SER A 370 4.74 21.87 -1.70
CA SER A 370 5.76 21.96 -2.74
C SER A 370 5.46 23.13 -3.68
N SER A 371 6.42 24.03 -3.85
CA SER A 371 6.36 25.20 -4.73
C SER A 371 6.90 24.92 -6.12
#